data_AF-A0A0G4G0F8-F1
#
_entry.id   AF-A0A0G4G0F8-F1
#
_cell.length_a   1.000
_cell.length_b   1.000
_cell.length_c   1.000
_cell.angle_alpha   90.00
_cell.angle_beta   90.00
_cell.angle_gamma   90.00
#
_symmetry.space_group_name_H-M   'P 1'
#
loop_
_entity.id
_entity.type
_entity.pdbx_description
1 polymer ?
#
loop_
_entity_poly.entity_id
_entity_poly.type
_entity_poly.pdbx_seq_one_letter_code
_entity_poly.pdbx_strand_id
1 'polypeptide(L)'
;MTNSRDSSRPLVGRVPHSRNAQLSGKPQKRRTLASRGIIGSPPLHHHNVASSSSSGHNTHPQVAVASSCRYRVGSRVLMVSDGKARKGSHLWVVAVVSKLEPTAGGTRVFMREVGGMDEEFKTVVPNATRHFHELDDIKAVVQQQSLDGQKSGEPFSILDAIVDRLGLYEVAALSRDFMDLLGVAGCAALFGACKTLNVATNITTSIQERIDELLREQQIDGVLTYDQNTTQTQQQQPQQQQGGAGQQQLTRRGFLVRLWWVLVKGGQWAGNKPILRLARSSGRLASLPLIITSADVLLVTADKDLYLDRPEAIRQLGECVVRVHTQRTVADEYADRFDGADPPCRYRGNEFDDGFDYSSFRDVIIDEMTEWSLRHVSHQDWRPPCAECDRICGLIDQQPPLWDGCRTIDYTLTTNRGPYRLVILHGEEEGDDLAVSIIMAKPKPWGNGSASIYLYTTEAPQPGGSGPAAFPRAVAIAHNKMGDAVRLLPNI
;
A
#
# COMPACT_ATOMS: atom_id res chain seq x y z
N MET A 1 57.29 -19.77 -49.74
CA MET A 1 57.93 -19.86 -51.06
C MET A 1 56.85 -20.02 -52.12
N THR A 2 56.60 -18.92 -52.82
CA THR A 2 56.05 -18.69 -54.18
C THR A 2 55.08 -19.69 -54.87
N ASN A 3 53.84 -19.24 -55.10
CA ASN A 3 53.24 -18.95 -56.44
C ASN A 3 51.72 -18.69 -56.23
N SER A 4 51.20 -17.46 -56.26
CA SER A 4 50.90 -16.59 -57.41
C SER A 4 50.13 -17.27 -58.55
N ARG A 5 48.81 -17.01 -58.61
CA ARG A 5 48.10 -16.70 -59.86
C ARG A 5 46.83 -15.90 -59.59
N ASP A 6 46.84 -14.73 -60.19
CA ASP A 6 45.83 -13.69 -60.28
C ASP A 6 44.86 -14.00 -61.44
N SER A 7 43.58 -13.64 -61.30
CA SER A 7 42.60 -13.55 -62.39
C SER A 7 41.40 -12.72 -61.95
N SER A 8 41.49 -11.43 -62.28
CA SER A 8 40.42 -10.44 -62.25
C SER A 8 39.39 -10.66 -63.38
N ARG A 9 38.08 -10.45 -63.12
CA ARG A 9 37.20 -9.46 -63.81
C ARG A 9 35.69 -9.61 -63.46
N PRO A 10 34.86 -8.55 -63.69
CA PRO A 10 33.66 -8.25 -62.91
C PRO A 10 32.34 -8.34 -63.69
N LEU A 11 31.20 -8.46 -62.99
CA LEU A 11 29.85 -8.19 -63.50
C LEU A 11 29.00 -7.53 -62.39
N VAL A 12 28.73 -6.23 -62.48
CA VAL A 12 27.50 -5.58 -63.01
C VAL A 12 26.34 -5.55 -62.01
N GLY A 13 25.82 -4.34 -61.82
CA GLY A 13 24.98 -3.91 -60.72
C GLY A 13 23.57 -4.49 -60.65
N ARG A 14 23.03 -4.51 -59.43
CA ARG A 14 21.60 -4.63 -59.15
C ARG A 14 21.11 -3.38 -58.43
N VAL A 15 20.25 -2.65 -59.11
CA VAL A 15 19.43 -1.55 -58.61
C VAL A 15 18.26 -2.13 -57.80
N PRO A 16 17.96 -1.65 -56.58
CA PRO A 16 16.70 -2.00 -55.94
C PRO A 16 15.56 -1.10 -56.43
N HIS A 17 14.45 -1.74 -56.79
CA HIS A 17 13.20 -1.09 -57.16
C HIS A 17 12.59 -0.31 -56.00
N SER A 18 12.41 0.99 -56.22
CA SER A 18 11.53 1.85 -55.45
C SER A 18 10.07 1.50 -55.75
N ARG A 19 9.31 1.12 -54.72
CA ARG A 19 7.84 1.14 -54.74
C ARG A 19 7.36 2.31 -53.89
N ASN A 20 7.05 3.41 -54.56
CA ASN A 20 6.22 4.49 -54.04
C ASN A 20 4.79 4.00 -53.91
N ALA A 21 4.25 3.99 -52.69
CA ALA A 21 2.81 4.00 -52.44
C ALA A 21 2.47 5.31 -51.73
N GLN A 22 2.06 6.32 -52.49
CA GLN A 22 1.39 7.50 -51.99
C GLN A 22 -0.03 7.11 -51.57
N LEU A 23 -0.29 7.06 -50.26
CA LEU A 23 -1.64 7.15 -49.72
C LEU A 23 -1.76 8.45 -48.94
N SER A 24 -2.40 9.42 -49.60
CA SER A 24 -2.89 10.67 -49.05
C SER A 24 -3.99 10.38 -48.03
N GLY A 25 -3.67 10.54 -46.74
CA GLY A 25 -4.61 10.50 -45.63
C GLY A 25 -4.80 11.88 -45.03
N LYS A 26 -6.01 12.44 -45.18
CA LYS A 26 -6.45 13.72 -44.62
C LYS A 26 -6.39 13.74 -43.08
N PRO A 27 -6.24 14.92 -42.44
CA PRO A 27 -6.09 15.03 -40.99
C PRO A 27 -7.41 14.72 -40.27
N GLN A 28 -7.37 13.69 -39.43
CA GLN A 28 -8.47 13.29 -38.56
C GLN A 28 -8.49 14.21 -37.32
N LYS A 29 -9.49 15.11 -37.27
CA LYS A 29 -9.78 15.95 -36.10
C LYS A 29 -9.95 15.06 -34.86
N ARG A 30 -9.05 15.22 -33.88
CA ARG A 30 -9.22 14.67 -32.53
C ARG A 30 -10.48 15.29 -31.90
N ARG A 31 -11.52 14.48 -31.76
CA ARG A 31 -12.67 14.74 -30.89
C ARG A 31 -12.22 14.52 -29.44
N THR A 32 -12.35 15.57 -28.65
CA THR A 32 -12.34 15.56 -27.19
C THR A 32 -13.47 14.63 -26.71
N LEU A 33 -13.13 13.55 -26.02
CA LEU A 33 -14.09 12.70 -25.32
C LEU A 33 -14.29 13.26 -23.92
N ALA A 34 -15.40 13.99 -23.78
CA ALA A 34 -15.95 14.38 -22.50
C ALA A 34 -16.53 13.16 -21.77
N SER A 35 -16.38 13.20 -20.45
CA SER A 35 -16.87 12.29 -19.43
C SER A 35 -18.30 11.82 -19.68
N ARG A 36 -18.50 10.50 -19.70
CA ARG A 36 -19.84 9.88 -19.68
C ARG A 36 -20.31 9.77 -18.24
N GLY A 37 -21.28 10.62 -17.91
CA GLY A 37 -22.08 10.55 -16.70
C GLY A 37 -23.01 9.33 -16.70
N ILE A 38 -23.29 8.89 -15.48
CA ILE A 38 -24.19 7.82 -15.08
C ILE A 38 -25.63 8.33 -15.19
N ILE A 39 -26.48 7.59 -15.90
CA ILE A 39 -27.95 7.63 -15.86
C ILE A 39 -28.35 6.15 -15.76
N GLY A 40 -29.18 5.65 -14.86
CA GLY A 40 -30.21 6.23 -14.01
C GLY A 40 -31.32 5.17 -13.97
N SER A 41 -31.59 4.57 -12.81
CA SER A 41 -32.69 3.60 -12.63
C SER A 41 -33.87 4.27 -11.91
N PRO A 42 -35.12 3.94 -12.27
CA PRO A 42 -36.31 4.69 -11.87
C PRO A 42 -36.84 4.35 -10.47
N PRO A 43 -37.67 5.23 -9.86
CA PRO A 43 -38.18 5.07 -8.50
C PRO A 43 -39.45 4.22 -8.46
N LEU A 44 -39.56 3.37 -7.44
CA LEU A 44 -40.81 2.69 -7.07
C LEU A 44 -41.56 3.50 -6.01
N HIS A 45 -42.79 3.87 -6.35
CA HIS A 45 -43.84 4.30 -5.43
C HIS A 45 -44.22 3.17 -4.47
N HIS A 46 -44.52 3.47 -3.20
CA HIS A 46 -45.84 3.19 -2.59
C HIS A 46 -45.98 3.67 -1.12
N HIS A 47 -47.11 4.35 -0.91
CA HIS A 47 -47.99 4.48 0.26
C HIS A 47 -47.50 4.91 1.66
N ASN A 48 -47.90 6.16 1.96
CA ASN A 48 -48.40 6.60 3.27
C ASN A 48 -49.55 5.71 3.78
N VAL A 49 -49.47 5.29 5.03
CA VAL A 49 -50.64 5.00 5.88
C VAL A 49 -50.38 5.63 7.25
N ALA A 50 -51.23 6.58 7.61
CA ALA A 50 -51.33 7.13 8.96
C ALA A 50 -52.15 6.20 9.85
N SER A 51 -51.83 6.12 11.14
CA SER A 51 -52.81 5.83 12.20
C SER A 51 -52.31 6.23 13.58
N SER A 52 -53.29 6.57 14.39
CA SER A 52 -53.27 7.44 15.55
C SER A 52 -52.88 6.79 16.88
N SER A 53 -52.61 7.69 17.82
CA SER A 53 -52.46 7.61 19.26
C SER A 53 -53.26 6.52 20.01
N SER A 54 -52.66 5.96 21.07
CA SER A 54 -53.37 5.64 22.31
C SER A 54 -52.41 5.49 23.49
N SER A 55 -52.72 6.22 24.55
CA SER A 55 -52.12 6.23 25.87
C SER A 55 -52.65 5.09 26.74
N GLY A 56 -51.77 4.37 27.44
CA GLY A 56 -52.17 3.41 28.48
C GLY A 56 -51.07 3.24 29.52
N HIS A 57 -51.30 3.82 30.71
CA HIS A 57 -50.54 3.54 31.94
C HIS A 57 -50.78 2.09 32.38
N ASN A 58 -49.71 1.36 32.71
CA ASN A 58 -49.76 0.23 33.64
C ASN A 58 -48.40 0.07 34.35
N THR A 59 -48.44 0.07 35.67
CA THR A 59 -47.32 -0.18 36.59
C THR A 59 -47.06 -1.68 36.70
N HIS A 60 -45.83 -2.12 36.41
CA HIS A 60 -45.34 -3.49 36.65
C HIS A 60 -43.95 -3.41 37.34
N PRO A 61 -43.57 -4.39 38.18
CA PRO A 61 -42.44 -4.28 39.10
C PRO A 61 -41.10 -4.46 38.36
N GLN A 62 -40.10 -3.71 38.82
CA GLN A 62 -38.72 -3.79 38.35
C GLN A 62 -38.14 -5.19 38.56
N VAL A 63 -38.07 -5.97 37.49
CA VAL A 63 -37.11 -7.07 37.36
C VAL A 63 -35.82 -6.44 36.80
N ALA A 64 -34.71 -6.62 37.51
CA ALA A 64 -33.40 -6.18 37.04
C ALA A 64 -33.11 -6.82 35.68
N VAL A 65 -33.10 -6.01 34.63
CA VAL A 65 -32.75 -6.45 33.28
C VAL A 65 -31.25 -6.74 33.29
N ALA A 66 -30.89 -8.02 33.34
CA ALA A 66 -29.52 -8.46 33.10
C ALA A 66 -29.08 -7.92 31.73
N SER A 67 -27.93 -7.25 31.69
CA SER A 67 -27.31 -6.78 30.45
C SER A 67 -27.25 -7.94 29.46
N SER A 68 -27.83 -7.74 28.27
CA SER A 68 -27.86 -8.76 27.24
C SER A 68 -26.42 -9.08 26.81
N CYS A 69 -26.07 -10.37 26.83
CA CYS A 69 -24.79 -10.85 26.33
C CYS A 69 -24.54 -10.30 24.91
N ARG A 70 -23.32 -9.81 24.65
CA ARG A 70 -22.93 -9.24 23.35
C ARG A 70 -22.96 -10.25 22.20
N TYR A 71 -22.94 -11.54 22.52
CA TYR A 71 -22.95 -12.63 21.54
C TYR A 71 -24.38 -13.09 21.27
N ARG A 72 -24.66 -13.44 20.01
CA ARG A 72 -25.91 -14.09 19.59
C ARG A 72 -25.57 -15.44 18.96
N VAL A 73 -26.48 -16.40 19.03
CA VAL A 73 -26.35 -17.64 18.25
C VAL A 73 -26.24 -17.26 16.76
N GLY A 74 -25.22 -17.78 16.08
CA GLY A 74 -24.84 -17.40 14.71
C GLY A 74 -23.72 -16.35 14.61
N SER A 75 -23.34 -15.66 15.69
CA SER A 75 -22.24 -14.69 15.68
C SER A 75 -20.91 -15.36 15.32
N ARG A 76 -20.16 -14.76 14.39
CA ARG A 76 -18.79 -15.17 14.07
C ARG A 76 -17.81 -14.59 15.08
N VAL A 77 -16.89 -15.42 15.55
CA VAL A 77 -15.85 -15.06 16.51
C VAL A 77 -14.50 -15.59 16.05
N LEU A 78 -13.44 -14.84 16.34
CA LEU A 78 -12.07 -15.26 16.12
C LEU A 78 -11.55 -15.90 17.41
N MET A 79 -11.02 -17.12 17.33
CA MET A 79 -10.54 -17.86 18.51
C MET A 79 -9.15 -18.45 18.31
N VAL A 80 -8.50 -18.76 19.43
CA VAL A 80 -7.24 -19.49 19.48
C VAL A 80 -7.52 -20.92 19.96
N SER A 81 -7.13 -21.95 19.19
CA SER A 81 -7.38 -23.35 19.56
C SER A 81 -6.28 -23.91 20.47
N ASP A 82 -6.67 -24.35 21.68
CA ASP A 82 -5.79 -25.06 22.63
C ASP A 82 -5.34 -26.43 22.11
N GLY A 83 -6.19 -27.11 21.32
CA GLY A 83 -5.87 -28.40 20.71
C GLY A 83 -4.71 -28.31 19.73
N LYS A 84 -4.65 -27.19 18.97
CA LYS A 84 -3.56 -26.89 18.03
C LYS A 84 -2.32 -26.31 18.73
N ALA A 85 -2.48 -25.70 19.91
CA ALA A 85 -1.37 -25.22 20.74
C ALA A 85 -0.42 -26.33 21.22
N ARG A 86 -0.90 -27.58 21.35
CA ARG A 86 -0.03 -28.76 21.66
C ARG A 86 1.04 -29.04 20.60
N LYS A 87 0.92 -28.47 19.39
CA LYS A 87 1.94 -28.53 18.33
C LYS A 87 2.84 -27.29 18.28
N GLY A 88 2.83 -26.44 19.31
CA GLY A 88 3.69 -25.25 19.38
C GLY A 88 3.24 -24.10 18.48
N SER A 89 2.04 -24.14 17.92
CA SER A 89 1.50 -23.06 17.09
C SER A 89 0.09 -22.68 17.53
N HIS A 90 -0.10 -21.42 17.93
CA HIS A 90 -1.41 -20.80 18.05
C HIS A 90 -1.97 -20.61 16.63
N LEU A 91 -3.16 -21.12 16.36
CA LEU A 91 -3.86 -20.92 15.10
C LEU A 91 -5.14 -20.15 15.37
N TRP A 92 -5.35 -19.04 14.65
CA TRP A 92 -6.61 -18.33 14.63
C TRP A 92 -7.63 -19.10 13.80
N VAL A 93 -8.78 -19.40 14.39
CA VAL A 93 -9.89 -20.10 13.72
C VAL A 93 -11.16 -19.26 13.78
N VAL A 94 -11.95 -19.30 12.70
CA VAL A 94 -13.28 -18.71 12.66
C VAL A 94 -14.24 -19.71 13.27
N ALA A 95 -15.01 -19.29 14.27
CA ALA A 95 -16.06 -20.10 14.86
C ALA A 95 -17.39 -19.35 14.88
N VAL A 96 -18.48 -20.11 14.99
CA VAL A 96 -19.84 -19.60 15.12
C VAL A 96 -20.38 -19.97 16.50
N VAL A 97 -21.00 -19.00 17.17
CA VAL A 97 -21.70 -19.24 18.44
C VAL A 97 -22.89 -20.16 18.20
N SER A 98 -22.86 -21.37 18.74
CA SER A 98 -23.92 -22.38 18.59
C SER A 98 -24.97 -22.30 19.70
N LYS A 99 -24.56 -21.93 20.91
CA LYS A 99 -25.44 -21.92 22.10
C LYS A 99 -24.97 -20.89 23.14
N LEU A 100 -25.92 -20.36 23.90
CA LEU A 100 -25.68 -19.47 25.04
C LEU A 100 -26.40 -20.03 26.27
N GLU A 101 -25.71 -20.09 27.41
CA GLU A 101 -26.27 -20.55 28.69
C GLU A 101 -25.97 -19.52 29.80
N PRO A 102 -26.97 -18.97 30.49
CA PRO A 102 -26.75 -18.15 31.67
C PRO A 102 -26.05 -18.94 32.79
N THR A 103 -25.11 -18.32 33.48
CA THR A 103 -24.41 -18.87 34.66
C THR A 103 -24.35 -17.83 35.77
N ALA A 104 -24.07 -18.26 37.00
CA ALA A 104 -24.01 -17.36 38.17
C ALA A 104 -22.97 -16.22 38.04
N GLY A 105 -21.97 -16.36 37.17
CA GLY A 105 -20.90 -15.36 36.97
C GLY A 105 -20.85 -14.73 35.57
N GLY A 106 -21.77 -15.09 34.66
CA GLY A 106 -21.65 -14.71 33.25
C GLY A 106 -22.58 -15.46 32.32
N THR A 107 -22.38 -15.31 31.02
CA THR A 107 -22.99 -16.13 29.98
C THR A 107 -21.95 -17.11 29.44
N ARG A 108 -22.21 -18.41 29.57
CA ARG A 108 -21.42 -19.45 28.93
C ARG A 108 -21.75 -19.48 27.44
N VAL A 109 -20.73 -19.32 26.61
CA VAL A 109 -20.81 -19.29 25.16
C VAL A 109 -20.23 -20.58 24.60
N PHE A 110 -21.01 -21.26 23.76
CA PHE A 110 -20.58 -22.45 23.01
C PHE A 110 -20.32 -22.02 21.57
N MET A 111 -19.18 -22.43 21.02
CA MET A 111 -18.70 -22.00 19.71
C MET A 111 -18.22 -23.22 18.93
N ARG A 112 -18.48 -23.24 17.62
CA ARG A 112 -18.12 -24.33 16.72
C ARG A 112 -17.26 -23.82 15.57
N GLU A 113 -16.12 -24.45 15.31
CA GLU A 113 -15.21 -24.09 14.22
C GLU A 113 -15.94 -24.15 12.86
N VAL A 114 -15.78 -23.12 12.01
CA VAL A 114 -16.33 -23.07 10.66
C VAL A 114 -15.23 -23.39 9.65
N GLY A 115 -15.46 -24.43 8.83
CA GLY A 115 -14.53 -24.83 7.77
C GLY A 115 -13.29 -25.59 8.26
N GLY A 116 -13.30 -26.07 9.51
CA GLY A 116 -12.23 -26.87 10.10
C GLY A 116 -12.69 -28.26 10.56
N MET A 117 -12.14 -28.74 11.68
CA MET A 117 -12.38 -30.09 12.22
C MET A 117 -13.68 -30.18 13.05
N ASP A 118 -14.54 -29.16 12.97
CA ASP A 118 -15.80 -29.06 13.71
C ASP A 118 -15.60 -29.12 15.24
N GLU A 119 -14.46 -28.60 15.71
CA GLU A 119 -14.14 -28.52 17.14
C GLU A 119 -15.14 -27.61 17.87
N GLU A 120 -15.61 -28.06 19.04
CA GLU A 120 -16.52 -27.31 19.90
C GLU A 120 -15.80 -26.74 21.12
N PHE A 121 -16.03 -25.46 21.38
CA PHE A 121 -15.37 -24.68 22.42
C PHE A 121 -16.39 -24.11 23.39
N LYS A 122 -16.00 -23.99 24.67
CA LYS A 122 -16.84 -23.44 25.74
C LYS A 122 -16.06 -22.42 26.56
N THR A 123 -16.62 -21.22 26.72
CA THR A 123 -16.04 -20.17 27.58
C THR A 123 -17.13 -19.46 28.36
N VAL A 124 -16.81 -18.89 29.53
CA VAL A 124 -17.75 -18.11 30.33
C VAL A 124 -17.39 -16.63 30.20
N VAL A 125 -18.29 -15.87 29.60
CA VAL A 125 -18.14 -14.41 29.43
C VAL A 125 -18.85 -13.72 30.59
N PRO A 126 -18.16 -12.98 31.47
CA PRO A 126 -18.80 -12.33 32.60
C PRO A 126 -19.84 -11.28 32.16
N ASN A 127 -20.99 -11.23 32.86
CA ASN A 127 -22.13 -10.35 32.52
C ASN A 127 -21.85 -8.86 32.78
N ALA A 128 -20.84 -8.58 33.62
CA ALA A 128 -20.31 -7.25 33.83
C ALA A 128 -18.87 -7.23 33.33
N THR A 129 -18.55 -6.28 32.45
CA THR A 129 -17.20 -5.73 32.41
C THR A 129 -16.97 -5.11 33.78
N ARG A 130 -16.51 -5.90 34.76
CA ARG A 130 -15.88 -5.32 35.95
C ARG A 130 -14.82 -4.39 35.41
N HIS A 131 -14.96 -3.11 35.74
CA HIS A 131 -13.90 -2.14 35.55
C HIS A 131 -12.59 -2.79 35.97
N PHE A 132 -11.62 -2.81 35.06
CA PHE A 132 -10.24 -3.09 35.40
C PHE A 132 -9.94 -2.30 36.68
N HIS A 133 -9.62 -3.02 37.75
CA HIS A 133 -9.19 -2.38 38.98
C HIS A 133 -7.98 -1.51 38.65
N GLU A 134 -8.22 -0.19 38.75
CA GLU A 134 -7.42 0.72 39.57
C GLU A 134 -5.90 0.55 39.45
N LEU A 135 -5.31 1.36 38.58
CA LEU A 135 -3.93 1.80 38.68
C LEU A 135 -3.79 2.60 39.99
N ASP A 136 -3.47 1.93 41.09
CA ASP A 136 -3.24 2.55 42.40
C ASP A 136 -2.13 3.63 42.36
N ASP A 137 -1.25 3.58 41.35
CA ASP A 137 -0.21 4.59 41.10
C ASP A 137 -0.76 5.95 40.65
N ILE A 138 -1.92 5.98 39.97
CA ILE A 138 -2.53 7.24 39.51
C ILE A 138 -3.26 7.94 40.65
N LYS A 139 -3.87 7.19 41.58
CA LYS A 139 -4.50 7.78 42.77
C LYS A 139 -3.49 8.44 43.71
N ALA A 140 -2.27 7.92 43.83
CA ALA A 140 -1.22 8.53 44.63
C ALA A 140 -0.83 9.92 44.10
N VAL A 141 -0.72 10.07 42.77
CA VAL A 141 -0.44 11.37 42.12
C VAL A 141 -1.62 12.34 42.28
N VAL A 142 -2.86 11.84 42.26
CA VAL A 142 -4.08 12.65 42.44
C VAL A 142 -4.29 13.10 43.89
N GLN A 143 -3.94 12.27 44.88
CA GLN A 143 -4.03 12.66 46.30
C GLN A 143 -2.98 13.70 46.69
N GLN A 144 -1.80 13.69 46.05
CA GLN A 144 -0.76 14.68 46.32
C GLN A 144 -1.11 16.08 45.78
N GLN A 145 -2.02 16.18 44.80
CA GLN A 145 -2.55 17.44 44.27
C GLN A 145 -3.84 17.93 44.98
N SER A 146 -4.46 17.11 45.83
CA SER A 146 -5.71 17.46 46.54
C SER A 146 -5.49 18.18 47.88
N LEU A 147 -4.24 18.43 48.29
CA LEU A 147 -3.93 19.15 49.53
C LEU A 147 -3.94 20.69 49.36
N ASP A 148 -3.91 21.19 48.13
CA ASP A 148 -4.11 22.61 47.85
C ASP A 148 -5.57 22.85 47.46
N GLY A 149 -6.38 23.29 48.43
CA GLY A 149 -7.83 23.42 48.33
C GLY A 149 -8.34 24.34 47.22
N GLN A 150 -8.35 23.86 45.98
CA GLN A 150 -9.00 24.50 44.84
C GLN A 150 -10.14 23.63 44.31
N LYS A 151 -11.35 24.18 44.36
CA LYS A 151 -12.59 23.59 43.83
C LYS A 151 -12.39 23.19 42.36
N SER A 152 -12.37 21.89 42.11
CA SER A 152 -12.25 21.29 40.79
C SER A 152 -13.58 21.38 40.02
N GLY A 153 -13.65 22.31 39.09
CA GLY A 153 -14.51 22.22 37.91
C GLY A 153 -13.71 21.63 36.75
N GLU A 154 -14.04 20.37 36.41
CA GLU A 154 -13.81 19.62 35.17
C GLU A 154 -12.62 19.99 34.26
N PRO A 155 -11.42 19.41 34.50
CA PRO A 155 -10.36 19.25 33.49
C PRO A 155 -10.62 18.07 32.52
N PHE A 156 -11.47 17.12 32.90
CA PHE A 156 -11.62 15.84 32.23
C PHE A 156 -12.52 15.87 30.98
N SER A 157 -13.38 16.87 30.82
CA SER A 157 -14.29 16.97 29.66
C SER A 157 -13.58 17.16 28.32
N ILE A 158 -12.37 17.73 28.31
CA ILE A 158 -11.55 17.89 27.09
C ILE A 158 -10.91 16.55 26.69
N LEU A 159 -10.43 15.80 27.67
CA LEU A 159 -9.88 14.47 27.44
C LEU A 159 -10.97 13.51 27.02
N ASP A 160 -12.13 13.53 27.66
CA ASP A 160 -13.30 12.74 27.26
C ASP A 160 -13.80 13.14 25.86
N ALA A 161 -13.81 14.42 25.50
CA ALA A 161 -14.14 14.84 24.12
C ALA A 161 -13.07 14.44 23.08
N ILE A 162 -11.80 14.35 23.49
CA ILE A 162 -10.70 13.82 22.68
C ILE A 162 -10.81 12.29 22.58
N VAL A 163 -11.23 11.59 23.63
CA VAL A 163 -11.52 10.15 23.66
C VAL A 163 -12.76 9.82 22.82
N ASP A 164 -13.79 10.66 22.83
CA ASP A 164 -15.04 10.47 22.08
C ASP A 164 -14.85 10.68 20.58
N ARG A 165 -13.94 11.59 20.18
CA ARG A 165 -13.57 11.81 18.76
C ARG A 165 -12.44 10.91 18.28
N LEU A 166 -11.51 10.67 19.20
CA LEU A 166 -10.38 9.75 19.18
C LEU A 166 -10.83 8.33 18.95
N GLY A 167 -11.73 7.82 19.79
CA GLY A 167 -11.79 6.40 20.11
C GLY A 167 -10.87 6.09 21.30
N LEU A 168 -11.30 5.19 22.19
CA LEU A 168 -10.55 4.76 23.38
C LEU A 168 -9.19 4.14 23.04
N TYR A 169 -9.08 3.45 21.91
CA TYR A 169 -7.83 2.84 21.44
C TYR A 169 -6.81 3.89 21.01
N GLU A 170 -7.24 4.92 20.27
CA GLU A 170 -6.39 6.05 19.91
C GLU A 170 -5.83 6.74 21.14
N VAL A 171 -6.63 7.02 22.16
CA VAL A 171 -6.12 7.75 23.34
C VAL A 171 -5.14 6.92 24.16
N ALA A 172 -5.32 5.59 24.25
CA ALA A 172 -4.36 4.74 24.96
C ALA A 172 -3.03 4.55 24.20
N ALA A 173 -3.10 4.35 22.87
CA ALA A 173 -1.90 4.24 22.03
C ALA A 173 -1.17 5.59 21.93
N LEU A 174 -1.93 6.67 21.73
CA LEU A 174 -1.40 8.03 21.69
C LEU A 174 -0.95 8.50 23.07
N SER A 175 -1.49 8.01 24.19
CA SER A 175 -1.09 8.47 25.54
C SER A 175 0.37 8.16 25.83
N ARG A 176 0.83 6.95 25.50
CA ARG A 176 2.22 6.55 25.69
C ARG A 176 3.11 7.27 24.67
N ASP A 177 2.69 7.28 23.41
CA ASP A 177 3.39 7.99 22.34
C ASP A 177 3.42 9.51 22.59
N PHE A 178 2.42 10.13 23.22
CA PHE A 178 2.38 11.55 23.61
C PHE A 178 3.26 11.83 24.82
N MET A 179 3.33 10.92 25.80
CA MET A 179 4.26 11.07 26.92
C MET A 179 5.71 10.92 26.46
N ASP A 180 5.97 10.01 25.52
CA ASP A 180 7.29 9.85 24.90
C ASP A 180 7.62 11.04 23.98
N LEU A 181 6.63 11.57 23.25
CA LEU A 181 6.76 12.69 22.31
C LEU A 181 6.94 14.05 23.00
N LEU A 182 6.11 14.35 23.99
CA LEU A 182 6.10 15.64 24.67
C LEU A 182 7.07 15.66 25.86
N GLY A 183 7.51 14.48 26.32
CA GLY A 183 8.16 14.32 27.60
C GLY A 183 7.24 14.70 28.77
N VAL A 184 7.67 14.40 29.98
CA VAL A 184 6.91 14.74 31.20
C VAL A 184 6.64 16.25 31.28
N ALA A 185 7.60 17.08 30.86
CA ALA A 185 7.47 18.54 30.85
C ALA A 185 6.48 19.06 29.79
N GLY A 186 6.45 18.48 28.58
CA GLY A 186 5.50 18.88 27.54
C GLY A 186 4.08 18.39 27.82
N CYS A 187 3.92 17.22 28.45
CA CYS A 187 2.63 16.80 29.01
C CYS A 187 2.18 17.75 30.12
N ALA A 188 3.05 18.10 31.07
CA ALA A 188 2.72 19.07 32.11
C ALA A 188 2.37 20.45 31.54
N ALA A 189 3.04 20.90 30.48
CA ALA A 189 2.71 22.13 29.77
C ALA A 189 1.39 22.02 29.00
N LEU A 190 1.09 20.87 28.38
CA LEU A 190 -0.19 20.57 27.72
C LEU A 190 -1.34 20.68 28.73
N PHE A 191 -1.21 20.00 29.88
CA PHE A 191 -2.18 20.00 30.96
C PHE A 191 -2.30 21.36 31.66
N GLY A 192 -1.19 22.10 31.82
CA GLY A 192 -1.19 23.45 32.37
C GLY A 192 -1.81 24.48 31.41
N ALA A 193 -1.56 24.33 30.11
CA ALA A 193 -2.08 25.22 29.08
C ALA A 193 -3.59 25.01 28.83
N CYS A 194 -4.15 23.82 29.10
CA CYS A 194 -5.59 23.48 28.98
C CYS A 194 -6.55 24.48 29.65
N LYS A 195 -6.05 25.40 30.49
CA LYS A 195 -6.81 26.55 31.02
C LYS A 195 -6.98 27.72 30.04
N THR A 196 -6.40 27.70 28.83
CA THR A 196 -6.42 28.84 27.87
C THR A 196 -6.62 28.42 26.41
N LEU A 197 -7.28 29.28 25.62
CA LEU A 197 -7.66 29.06 24.21
C LEU A 197 -6.49 28.76 23.23
N ASN A 198 -5.22 28.89 23.65
CA ASN A 198 -4.04 28.70 22.78
C ASN A 198 -3.56 27.24 22.64
N VAL A 199 -4.14 26.31 23.40
CA VAL A 199 -3.69 24.91 23.45
C VAL A 199 -3.86 24.20 22.11
N ALA A 200 -5.00 24.41 21.46
CA ALA A 200 -5.29 23.74 20.20
C ALA A 200 -4.26 24.11 19.11
N THR A 201 -3.85 25.39 19.06
CA THR A 201 -2.83 25.87 18.14
C THR A 201 -1.48 25.25 18.45
N ASN A 202 -1.03 25.29 19.71
CA ASN A 202 0.27 24.73 20.11
C ASN A 202 0.37 23.22 19.84
N ILE A 203 -0.70 22.46 20.13
CA ILE A 203 -0.77 21.02 19.80
C ILE A 203 -0.64 20.81 18.30
N THR A 204 -1.39 21.59 17.51
CA THR A 204 -1.40 21.46 16.05
C THR A 204 -0.01 21.74 15.48
N THR A 205 0.67 22.78 15.97
CA THR A 205 2.05 23.11 15.59
C THR A 205 3.03 22.01 15.98
N SER A 206 2.96 21.50 17.21
CA SER A 206 3.86 20.44 17.68
C SER A 206 3.70 19.13 16.88
N ILE A 207 2.46 18.74 16.56
CA ILE A 207 2.21 17.57 15.69
C ILE A 207 2.78 17.82 14.28
N GLN A 208 2.63 19.03 13.75
CA GLN A 208 3.19 19.41 12.45
C GLN A 208 4.71 19.27 12.44
N GLU A 209 5.39 19.84 13.44
CA GLU A 209 6.85 19.74 13.59
C GLU A 209 7.31 18.28 13.66
N ARG A 210 6.57 17.43 14.39
CA ARG A 210 6.88 16.00 14.47
C ARG A 210 6.65 15.27 13.14
N ILE A 211 5.60 15.61 12.38
CA ILE A 211 5.41 15.05 11.04
C ILE A 211 6.60 15.44 10.16
N ASP A 212 6.99 16.72 10.14
CA ASP A 212 8.13 17.19 9.35
C ASP A 212 9.44 16.50 9.75
N GLU A 213 9.63 16.24 11.05
CA GLU A 213 10.75 15.46 11.57
C GLU A 213 10.71 14.01 11.11
N LEU A 214 9.56 13.33 11.19
CA LEU A 214 9.42 11.95 10.70
C LEU A 214 9.68 11.84 9.20
N LEU A 215 9.22 12.82 8.40
CA LEU A 215 9.51 12.85 6.97
C LEU A 215 11.03 12.94 6.72
N ARG A 216 11.76 13.75 7.50
CA ARG A 216 13.23 13.85 7.43
C ARG A 216 13.94 12.59 7.94
N GLU A 217 13.54 12.06 9.10
CA GLU A 217 14.10 10.85 9.71
C GLU A 217 13.97 9.64 8.76
N GLN A 218 12.83 9.52 8.09
CA GLN A 218 12.56 8.48 7.09
C GLN A 218 13.11 8.84 5.70
N GLN A 219 13.77 10.00 5.55
CA GLN A 219 14.36 10.50 4.31
C GLN A 219 13.38 10.67 3.13
N ILE A 220 12.10 10.92 3.42
CA ILE A 220 11.01 11.05 2.43
C ILE A 220 10.50 12.49 2.27
N ASP A 221 11.03 13.47 2.99
CA ASP A 221 10.64 14.89 2.93
C ASP A 221 10.79 15.54 1.55
N GLY A 222 11.70 15.05 0.71
CA GLY A 222 11.85 15.50 -0.69
C GLY A 222 10.87 14.86 -1.69
N VAL A 223 10.18 13.78 -1.31
CA VAL A 223 9.27 13.03 -2.21
C VAL A 223 7.83 13.00 -1.72
N LEU A 224 7.60 13.32 -0.45
CA LEU A 224 6.30 13.31 0.21
C LEU A 224 6.15 14.58 1.04
N THR A 225 5.00 15.21 0.89
CA THR A 225 4.58 16.34 1.71
C THR A 225 3.09 16.20 2.02
N TYR A 226 2.50 17.15 2.73
CA TYR A 226 1.09 17.12 3.07
C TYR A 226 0.48 18.51 2.94
N ASP A 227 -0.82 18.54 2.69
CA ASP A 227 -1.54 19.80 2.56
C ASP A 227 -1.61 20.52 3.91
N GLN A 228 -0.83 21.59 4.05
CA GLN A 228 -0.83 22.42 5.26
C GLN A 228 -2.06 23.36 5.33
N ASN A 229 -2.75 23.56 4.20
CA ASN A 229 -3.76 24.59 3.99
C ASN A 229 -5.21 24.07 3.98
N THR A 230 -5.46 22.82 4.38
CA THR A 230 -6.76 22.14 4.27
C THR A 230 -7.95 22.92 4.87
N THR A 231 -7.71 23.92 5.72
CA THR A 231 -8.73 24.81 6.29
C THR A 231 -8.98 26.14 5.55
N GLN A 232 -8.05 26.67 4.74
CA GLN A 232 -8.18 28.05 4.22
C GLN A 232 -8.99 28.15 2.92
N THR A 233 -8.92 27.15 2.04
CA THR A 233 -9.48 27.30 0.68
C THR A 233 -11.00 27.16 0.62
N GLN A 234 -11.66 26.62 1.65
CA GLN A 234 -13.09 26.28 1.57
C GLN A 234 -14.04 27.24 2.31
N GLN A 235 -13.55 28.21 3.07
CA GLN A 235 -14.44 29.24 3.65
C GLN A 235 -14.97 30.25 2.63
N GLN A 236 -14.46 30.26 1.39
CA GLN A 236 -14.88 31.22 0.36
C GLN A 236 -15.74 30.66 -0.76
N GLN A 237 -16.05 29.36 -0.78
CA GLN A 237 -17.08 28.86 -1.71
C GLN A 237 -18.46 28.95 -1.05
N PRO A 238 -19.35 29.86 -1.49
CA PRO A 238 -20.69 29.95 -0.96
C PRO A 238 -21.39 28.61 -1.15
N GLN A 239 -21.94 28.09 -0.06
CA GLN A 239 -22.70 26.85 0.06
C GLN A 239 -23.80 26.76 -1.00
N GLN A 240 -23.47 26.34 -2.22
CA GLN A 240 -24.47 25.88 -3.16
C GLN A 240 -24.93 24.51 -2.69
N GLN A 241 -26.14 24.53 -2.13
CA GLN A 241 -26.92 23.40 -1.62
C GLN A 241 -27.03 22.28 -2.66
N GLN A 242 -26.07 21.37 -2.69
CA GLN A 242 -26.26 20.05 -3.30
C GLN A 242 -26.26 19.03 -2.18
N GLY A 243 -27.44 18.47 -1.91
CA GLY A 243 -27.72 17.49 -0.85
C GLY A 243 -27.10 16.11 -1.07
N GLY A 244 -25.82 16.05 -1.42
CA GLY A 244 -25.03 14.82 -1.38
C GLY A 244 -24.68 14.48 0.07
N ALA A 245 -24.79 13.20 0.43
CA ALA A 245 -24.41 12.67 1.74
C ALA A 245 -23.06 13.28 2.18
N GLY A 246 -23.09 14.01 3.30
CA GLY A 246 -21.99 14.87 3.71
C GLY A 246 -20.70 14.09 3.87
N GLN A 247 -19.75 14.30 2.96
CA GLN A 247 -18.36 13.90 3.17
C GLN A 247 -17.88 14.56 4.46
N GLN A 248 -17.61 13.75 5.47
CA GLN A 248 -17.07 14.23 6.73
C GLN A 248 -15.72 14.89 6.47
N GLN A 249 -15.68 16.22 6.54
CA GLN A 249 -14.46 16.98 6.40
C GLN A 249 -13.65 16.88 7.69
N LEU A 250 -12.37 16.52 7.57
CA LEU A 250 -11.46 16.57 8.71
C LEU A 250 -11.08 18.03 9.01
N THR A 251 -11.20 18.41 10.28
CA THR A 251 -10.52 19.63 10.76
C THR A 251 -9.01 19.50 10.55
N ARG A 252 -8.28 20.62 10.39
CA ARG A 252 -6.80 20.62 10.26
C ARG A 252 -6.13 19.78 11.34
N ARG A 253 -6.55 19.95 12.60
CA ARG A 253 -6.06 19.14 13.73
C ARG A 253 -6.35 17.64 13.53
N GLY A 254 -7.58 17.30 13.15
CA GLY A 254 -7.96 15.90 12.90
C GLY A 254 -7.17 15.26 11.76
N PHE A 255 -6.88 16.03 10.70
CA PHE A 255 -6.01 15.60 9.60
C PHE A 255 -4.59 15.33 10.09
N LEU A 256 -3.94 16.27 10.76
CA LEU A 256 -2.55 16.11 11.22
C LEU A 256 -2.41 14.97 12.23
N VAL A 257 -3.34 14.80 13.18
CA VAL A 257 -3.31 13.68 14.14
C VAL A 257 -3.36 12.33 13.40
N ARG A 258 -4.25 12.21 12.42
CA ARG A 258 -4.39 10.97 11.64
C ARG A 258 -3.20 10.73 10.71
N LEU A 259 -2.67 11.79 10.08
CA LEU A 259 -1.48 11.70 9.24
C LEU A 259 -0.27 11.25 10.06
N TRP A 260 -0.06 11.86 11.23
CA TRP A 260 1.00 11.45 12.15
C TRP A 260 0.89 9.98 12.52
N TRP A 261 -0.33 9.52 12.86
CA TRP A 261 -0.58 8.11 13.15
C TRP A 261 -0.25 7.20 11.95
N VAL A 262 -0.64 7.57 10.73
CA VAL A 262 -0.33 6.81 9.50
C VAL A 262 1.19 6.73 9.28
N LEU A 263 1.92 7.82 9.48
CA LEU A 263 3.38 7.80 9.32
C LEU A 263 4.05 6.90 10.36
N VAL A 264 3.65 7.01 11.62
CA VAL A 264 4.21 6.21 12.73
C VAL A 264 3.86 4.72 12.61
N LYS A 265 2.61 4.41 12.27
CA LYS A 265 2.14 3.02 12.15
C LYS A 265 2.28 2.44 10.74
N GLY A 266 2.77 3.23 9.78
CA GLY A 266 2.97 2.80 8.40
C GLY A 266 4.20 1.93 8.18
N GLY A 267 5.11 1.84 9.16
CA GLY A 267 6.34 1.07 9.05
C GLY A 267 7.50 1.86 8.45
N GLN A 268 8.45 1.19 7.80
CA GLN A 268 9.58 1.86 7.17
C GLN A 268 9.22 2.50 5.82
N TRP A 269 9.31 3.83 5.76
CA TRP A 269 8.97 4.59 4.54
C TRP A 269 10.16 4.88 3.64
N ALA A 270 11.38 4.76 4.15
CA ALA A 270 12.60 5.08 3.40
C ALA A 270 12.69 4.35 2.05
N GLY A 271 12.20 3.10 1.99
CA GLY A 271 12.15 2.29 0.77
C GLY A 271 11.24 2.86 -0.34
N ASN A 272 10.34 3.80 -0.03
CA ASN A 272 9.40 4.36 -1.00
C ASN A 272 10.00 5.54 -1.77
N LYS A 273 11.08 6.16 -1.28
CA LYS A 273 11.76 7.26 -1.97
C LYS A 273 12.18 6.91 -3.40
N PRO A 274 12.93 5.81 -3.65
CA PRO A 274 13.28 5.41 -5.01
C PRO A 274 12.05 5.05 -5.85
N ILE A 275 11.02 4.44 -5.26
CA ILE A 275 9.78 4.07 -5.96
C ILE A 275 9.02 5.31 -6.44
N LEU A 276 8.89 6.34 -5.60
CA LEU A 276 8.22 7.59 -5.97
C LEU A 276 9.01 8.36 -7.03
N ARG A 277 10.34 8.33 -6.97
CA ARG A 277 11.21 8.91 -8.02
C ARG A 277 11.06 8.16 -9.34
N LEU A 278 11.05 6.83 -9.30
CA LEU A 278 10.78 5.99 -10.47
C LEU A 278 9.39 6.26 -11.05
N ALA A 279 8.37 6.43 -10.21
CA ALA A 279 7.03 6.79 -10.66
C ALA A 279 7.02 8.16 -11.37
N ARG A 280 7.81 9.14 -10.90
CA ARG A 280 7.96 10.44 -11.57
C ARG A 280 8.70 10.32 -12.89
N SER A 281 9.87 9.67 -12.91
CA SER A 281 10.71 9.52 -14.11
C SER A 281 10.06 8.61 -15.16
N SER A 282 9.14 7.72 -14.75
CA SER A 282 8.26 6.96 -15.63
C SER A 282 7.00 7.73 -16.09
N GLY A 283 6.82 8.97 -15.67
CA GLY A 283 5.66 9.80 -16.04
C GLY A 283 4.33 9.37 -15.40
N ARG A 284 4.36 8.49 -14.38
CA ARG A 284 3.18 8.09 -13.60
C ARG A 284 2.81 9.13 -12.54
N LEU A 285 3.80 9.84 -12.02
CA LEU A 285 3.62 11.01 -11.17
C LEU A 285 4.03 12.27 -11.92
N ALA A 286 3.16 13.28 -11.88
CA ALA A 286 3.41 14.56 -12.54
C ALA A 286 4.55 15.35 -11.88
N SER A 287 4.67 15.27 -10.55
CA SER A 287 5.65 16.01 -9.78
C SER A 287 5.92 15.36 -8.44
N LEU A 288 7.07 15.71 -7.86
CA LEU A 288 7.41 15.47 -6.46
C LEU A 288 7.70 16.83 -5.78
N PRO A 289 7.43 16.97 -4.48
CA PRO A 289 6.87 15.95 -3.57
C PRO A 289 5.39 15.66 -3.83
N LEU A 290 4.95 14.43 -3.54
CA LEU A 290 3.55 14.01 -3.55
C LEU A 290 2.83 14.62 -2.33
N ILE A 291 1.72 15.32 -2.56
CA ILE A 291 0.96 15.97 -1.49
C ILE A 291 -0.10 15.01 -0.94
N ILE A 292 0.04 14.61 0.32
CA ILE A 292 -0.98 13.85 1.04
C ILE A 292 -2.13 14.79 1.43
N THR A 293 -3.35 14.38 1.06
CA THR A 293 -4.58 15.12 1.34
C THR A 293 -5.39 14.47 2.47
N SER A 294 -6.42 15.17 2.94
CA SER A 294 -7.35 14.63 3.93
C SER A 294 -8.13 13.41 3.43
N ALA A 295 -8.39 13.32 2.12
CA ALA A 295 -9.07 12.17 1.52
C ALA A 295 -8.21 10.91 1.62
N ASP A 296 -6.91 11.03 1.35
CA ASP A 296 -5.96 9.90 1.42
C ASP A 296 -5.88 9.35 2.86
N VAL A 297 -5.76 10.26 3.84
CA VAL A 297 -5.70 9.88 5.25
C VAL A 297 -7.01 9.27 5.74
N LEU A 298 -8.16 9.77 5.28
CA LEU A 298 -9.47 9.20 5.61
C LEU A 298 -9.62 7.78 5.07
N LEU A 299 -9.20 7.54 3.83
CA LEU A 299 -9.26 6.22 3.20
C LEU A 299 -8.49 5.19 4.03
N VAL A 300 -7.27 5.54 4.42
CA VAL A 300 -6.38 4.66 5.19
C VAL A 300 -6.89 4.44 6.63
N THR A 301 -7.51 5.46 7.22
CA THR A 301 -7.98 5.40 8.62
C THR A 301 -9.46 5.02 8.77
N ALA A 302 -10.11 4.59 7.69
CA ALA A 302 -11.50 4.10 7.72
C ALA A 302 -11.62 2.76 8.45
N ASP A 303 -10.62 1.89 8.31
CA ASP A 303 -10.53 0.59 9.00
C ASP A 303 -9.10 0.41 9.53
N LYS A 304 -8.89 0.83 10.78
CA LYS A 304 -7.57 0.84 11.42
C LYS A 304 -7.06 -0.56 11.75
N ASP A 305 -7.97 -1.46 12.09
CA ASP A 305 -7.61 -2.85 12.39
C ASP A 305 -7.10 -3.52 11.11
N LEU A 306 -7.83 -3.35 10.01
CA LEU A 306 -7.38 -3.83 8.70
C LEU A 306 -6.06 -3.18 8.26
N TYR A 307 -5.84 -1.90 8.57
CA TYR A 307 -4.57 -1.23 8.27
C TYR A 307 -3.41 -1.87 9.04
N LEU A 308 -3.55 -2.06 10.35
CA LEU A 308 -2.50 -2.62 11.21
C LEU A 308 -2.24 -4.10 10.93
N ASP A 309 -3.25 -4.86 10.51
CA ASP A 309 -3.13 -6.28 10.16
C ASP A 309 -2.37 -6.52 8.83
N ARG A 310 -2.17 -5.48 8.03
CA ARG A 310 -1.42 -5.59 6.76
C ARG A 310 0.09 -5.52 6.99
N PRO A 311 0.91 -6.17 6.15
CA PRO A 311 2.34 -5.89 6.03
C PRO A 311 2.62 -4.41 5.76
N GLU A 312 3.80 -3.93 6.19
CA GLU A 312 4.17 -2.51 6.10
C GLU A 312 4.15 -1.99 4.65
N ALA A 313 4.72 -2.74 3.70
CA ALA A 313 4.74 -2.32 2.29
C ALA A 313 3.32 -2.14 1.73
N ILE A 314 2.37 -2.98 2.14
CA ILE A 314 0.96 -2.95 1.68
C ILE A 314 0.21 -1.77 2.30
N ARG A 315 0.51 -1.41 3.55
CA ARG A 315 -0.03 -0.20 4.19
C ARG A 315 0.34 1.07 3.43
N GLN A 316 1.50 1.07 2.79
CA GLN A 316 2.08 2.26 2.18
C GLN A 316 1.69 2.47 0.71
N LEU A 317 1.56 1.39 -0.08
CA LEU A 317 1.47 1.49 -1.55
C LEU A 317 0.12 1.08 -2.17
N GLY A 318 -0.86 0.67 -1.35
CA GLY A 318 -2.28 0.65 -1.75
C GLY A 318 -2.70 -0.38 -2.83
N GLU A 319 -3.90 -0.16 -3.38
CA GLU A 319 -4.96 -1.08 -3.91
C GLU A 319 -4.63 -2.26 -4.85
N CYS A 320 -3.39 -2.74 -4.94
CA CYS A 320 -3.11 -3.98 -5.65
C CYS A 320 -3.69 -5.17 -4.90
N VAL A 321 -4.59 -5.91 -5.54
CA VAL A 321 -5.07 -7.19 -5.02
C VAL A 321 -3.96 -8.21 -5.22
N VAL A 322 -3.27 -8.53 -4.14
CA VAL A 322 -2.20 -9.53 -4.09
C VAL A 322 -2.57 -10.65 -3.13
N ARG A 323 -2.09 -11.87 -3.40
CA ARG A 323 -2.05 -12.94 -2.41
C ARG A 323 -0.68 -12.89 -1.73
N VAL A 324 -0.66 -12.46 -0.48
CA VAL A 324 0.56 -12.41 0.32
C VAL A 324 0.98 -13.82 0.73
N HIS A 325 2.24 -14.16 0.50
CA HIS A 325 2.81 -15.39 1.02
C HIS A 325 3.27 -15.16 2.46
N THR A 326 3.11 -16.19 3.29
CA THR A 326 3.70 -16.24 4.63
C THR A 326 5.01 -17.03 4.56
N GLN A 327 5.83 -16.98 5.61
CA GLN A 327 7.03 -17.82 5.74
C GLN A 327 6.76 -19.32 5.49
N ARG A 328 5.52 -19.79 5.69
CA ARG A 328 5.12 -21.19 5.49
C ARG A 328 4.60 -21.51 4.09
N THR A 329 4.11 -20.51 3.36
CA THR A 329 3.48 -20.68 2.05
C THR A 329 4.32 -20.14 0.91
N VAL A 330 5.38 -19.40 1.24
CA VAL A 330 6.38 -18.93 0.28
C VAL A 330 7.05 -20.13 -0.40
N ALA A 331 7.29 -20.02 -1.71
CA ALA A 331 8.03 -21.04 -2.45
C ALA A 331 9.49 -21.11 -1.97
N ASP A 332 10.11 -22.29 -2.08
CA ASP A 332 11.49 -22.52 -1.61
C ASP A 332 12.49 -21.51 -2.20
N GLU A 333 12.27 -21.03 -3.42
CA GLU A 333 13.11 -20.04 -4.13
C GLU A 333 13.10 -18.62 -3.52
N TYR A 334 12.16 -18.33 -2.62
CA TYR A 334 12.07 -17.08 -1.87
C TYR A 334 12.14 -17.29 -0.35
N ALA A 335 12.24 -18.53 0.12
CA ALA A 335 12.14 -18.85 1.55
C ALA A 335 13.30 -18.27 2.38
N ASP A 336 14.49 -18.18 1.77
CA ASP A 336 15.71 -17.60 2.36
C ASP A 336 15.72 -16.07 2.36
N ARG A 337 14.88 -15.44 1.52
CA ARG A 337 14.75 -13.98 1.36
C ARG A 337 13.45 -13.41 1.93
N PHE A 338 12.70 -14.20 2.70
CA PHE A 338 11.41 -13.76 3.24
C PHE A 338 11.56 -12.56 4.19
N ASP A 339 10.87 -11.46 3.88
CA ASP A 339 10.71 -10.30 4.76
C ASP A 339 9.24 -10.15 5.17
N GLY A 340 8.94 -10.19 6.47
CA GLY A 340 7.58 -10.00 6.96
C GLY A 340 7.03 -8.59 6.75
N ALA A 341 7.89 -7.58 6.61
CA ALA A 341 7.49 -6.20 6.32
C ALA A 341 7.17 -5.97 4.83
N ASP A 342 7.79 -6.75 3.95
CA ASP A 342 7.63 -6.70 2.50
C ASP A 342 7.56 -8.12 1.89
N PRO A 343 6.52 -8.88 2.23
CA PRO A 343 6.49 -10.31 1.96
C PRO A 343 6.38 -10.61 0.46
N PRO A 344 6.94 -11.75 0.01
CA PRO A 344 6.67 -12.28 -1.33
C PRO A 344 5.17 -12.37 -1.56
N CYS A 345 4.73 -12.10 -2.78
CA CYS A 345 3.32 -12.10 -3.08
C CYS A 345 3.03 -12.52 -4.51
N ARG A 346 1.79 -12.95 -4.74
CA ARG A 346 1.28 -13.29 -6.06
C ARG A 346 0.36 -12.19 -6.56
N TYR A 347 0.63 -11.69 -7.75
CA TYR A 347 -0.13 -10.65 -8.42
C TYR A 347 -0.78 -11.15 -9.71
N ARG A 348 -1.97 -10.63 -10.03
CA ARG A 348 -2.81 -11.01 -11.20
C ARG A 348 -3.01 -12.52 -11.39
N GLY A 349 -3.37 -13.23 -10.33
CA GLY A 349 -3.91 -14.59 -10.46
C GLY A 349 -5.43 -14.57 -10.55
N ASN A 350 -6.02 -14.95 -11.69
CA ASN A 350 -7.44 -15.32 -11.73
C ASN A 350 -7.57 -16.85 -11.61
N GLU A 351 -8.79 -17.39 -11.53
CA GLU A 351 -8.99 -18.84 -11.36
C GLU A 351 -8.38 -19.68 -12.51
N PHE A 352 -8.06 -19.04 -13.64
CA PHE A 352 -7.51 -19.64 -14.85
C PHE A 352 -6.10 -19.16 -15.22
N ASP A 353 -5.55 -18.19 -14.49
CA ASP A 353 -4.22 -17.62 -14.72
C ASP A 353 -3.45 -17.66 -13.39
N ASP A 354 -2.37 -18.43 -13.34
CA ASP A 354 -1.65 -18.68 -12.10
C ASP A 354 -0.86 -17.44 -11.60
N GLY A 355 -0.90 -16.32 -12.34
CA GLY A 355 -0.34 -15.02 -11.97
C GLY A 355 1.19 -14.98 -11.94
N PHE A 356 1.72 -13.94 -11.29
CA PHE A 356 3.14 -13.70 -11.15
C PHE A 356 3.51 -13.73 -9.67
N ASP A 357 4.48 -14.56 -9.29
CA ASP A 357 5.05 -14.56 -7.95
C ASP A 357 6.25 -13.61 -7.92
N TYR A 358 6.22 -12.61 -7.04
CA TYR A 358 7.28 -11.64 -6.82
C TYR A 358 7.97 -11.89 -5.48
N SER A 359 9.27 -11.58 -5.39
CA SER A 359 10.04 -11.68 -4.15
C SER A 359 9.58 -10.73 -3.04
N SER A 360 8.90 -9.63 -3.38
CA SER A 360 8.34 -8.68 -2.42
C SER A 360 7.10 -7.98 -2.98
N PHE A 361 6.37 -7.24 -2.15
CA PHE A 361 5.25 -6.42 -2.62
C PHE A 361 5.73 -5.16 -3.33
N ARG A 362 6.82 -4.55 -2.88
CA ARG A 362 7.43 -3.40 -3.59
C ARG A 362 7.85 -3.75 -5.00
N ASP A 363 8.29 -4.98 -5.23
CA ASP A 363 8.64 -5.47 -6.57
C ASP A 363 7.45 -5.44 -7.53
N VAL A 364 6.24 -5.81 -7.06
CA VAL A 364 5.00 -5.70 -7.85
C VAL A 364 4.76 -4.26 -8.28
N ILE A 365 4.89 -3.32 -7.32
CA ILE A 365 4.63 -1.91 -7.56
C ILE A 365 5.63 -1.34 -8.57
N ILE A 366 6.90 -1.70 -8.47
CA ILE A 366 7.93 -1.26 -9.41
C ILE A 366 7.68 -1.84 -10.80
N ASP A 367 7.36 -3.13 -10.91
CA ASP A 367 7.06 -3.76 -12.19
C ASP A 367 5.87 -3.07 -12.89
N GLU A 368 4.76 -2.84 -12.17
CA GLU A 368 3.59 -2.10 -12.68
C GLU A 368 3.90 -0.65 -13.10
N MET A 369 4.81 0.02 -12.38
CA MET A 369 5.26 1.37 -12.77
C MET A 369 6.02 1.33 -14.09
N THR A 370 6.83 0.29 -14.31
CA THR A 370 7.65 0.13 -15.52
C THR A 370 6.87 -0.38 -16.73
N GLU A 371 5.94 -1.33 -16.58
CA GLU A 371 5.35 -2.08 -17.70
C GLU A 371 4.59 -1.19 -18.71
N TRP A 372 3.86 -0.16 -18.25
CA TRP A 372 2.96 0.58 -19.15
C TRP A 372 3.51 1.91 -19.66
N SER A 373 4.55 2.44 -19.01
CA SER A 373 5.08 3.76 -19.34
C SER A 373 6.25 3.71 -20.31
N LEU A 374 6.92 2.55 -20.42
CA LEU A 374 8.17 2.48 -21.13
C LEU A 374 7.99 2.19 -22.61
N ARG A 375 8.79 2.89 -23.41
CA ARG A 375 8.98 2.66 -24.84
C ARG A 375 10.05 1.61 -25.02
N HIS A 376 9.79 0.69 -25.92
CA HIS A 376 10.74 -0.32 -26.32
C HIS A 376 11.88 0.30 -27.16
N VAL A 377 13.13 0.16 -26.68
CA VAL A 377 14.35 0.64 -27.36
C VAL A 377 14.93 -0.44 -28.26
N SER A 378 15.19 -1.62 -27.67
CA SER A 378 15.77 -2.79 -28.36
C SER A 378 15.30 -4.08 -27.68
N HIS A 379 15.17 -5.16 -28.44
CA HIS A 379 15.04 -6.50 -27.89
C HIS A 379 15.82 -7.49 -28.71
N GLN A 380 16.12 -8.62 -28.09
CA GLN A 380 16.62 -9.78 -28.77
C GLN A 380 16.12 -11.05 -28.10
N ASP A 381 15.68 -11.99 -28.93
CA ASP A 381 15.40 -13.36 -28.54
C ASP A 381 16.53 -14.26 -29.05
N TRP A 382 17.12 -15.04 -28.16
CA TRP A 382 18.22 -15.97 -28.46
C TRP A 382 17.73 -17.39 -28.28
N ARG A 383 17.89 -18.24 -29.30
CA ARG A 383 17.46 -19.65 -29.24
C ARG A 383 18.62 -20.54 -28.81
N PRO A 384 18.41 -21.47 -27.87
CA PRO A 384 19.41 -22.47 -27.54
C PRO A 384 19.63 -23.44 -28.71
N PRO A 385 20.83 -24.04 -28.82
CA PRO A 385 22.01 -23.72 -28.02
C PRO A 385 22.76 -22.51 -28.62
N CYS A 386 22.91 -21.42 -27.87
CA CYS A 386 23.81 -20.32 -28.24
C CYS A 386 24.40 -19.65 -27.00
N ALA A 387 25.61 -19.09 -27.14
CA ALA A 387 26.34 -18.50 -26.03
C ALA A 387 25.60 -17.31 -25.40
N GLU A 388 24.84 -16.56 -26.20
CA GLU A 388 24.03 -15.43 -25.74
C GLU A 388 22.84 -15.90 -24.90
N CYS A 389 22.20 -17.02 -25.28
CA CYS A 389 21.13 -17.63 -24.50
C CYS A 389 21.66 -18.09 -23.13
N ASP A 390 22.82 -18.76 -23.11
CA ASP A 390 23.47 -19.20 -21.87
C ASP A 390 23.87 -18.00 -21.00
N ARG A 391 24.34 -16.91 -21.62
CA ARG A 391 24.71 -15.68 -20.92
C ARG A 391 23.51 -14.98 -20.29
N ILE A 392 22.37 -14.87 -20.99
CA ILE A 392 21.13 -14.31 -20.40
C ILE A 392 20.64 -15.20 -19.26
N CYS A 393 20.63 -16.53 -19.44
CA CYS A 393 20.28 -17.45 -18.36
C CYS A 393 21.17 -17.25 -17.14
N GLY A 394 22.49 -17.14 -17.35
CA GLY A 394 23.44 -16.86 -16.27
C GLY A 394 23.26 -15.50 -15.62
N LEU A 395 22.75 -14.48 -16.32
CA LEU A 395 22.39 -13.18 -15.74
C LEU A 395 21.11 -13.28 -14.90
N ILE A 396 20.14 -14.11 -15.27
CA ILE A 396 18.92 -14.35 -14.47
C ILE A 396 19.24 -15.18 -13.22
N ASP A 397 20.15 -16.13 -13.31
CA ASP A 397 20.50 -17.01 -12.18
C ASP A 397 21.46 -16.35 -11.15
N GLN A 398 22.02 -15.16 -11.45
CA GLN A 398 22.86 -14.39 -10.53
C GLN A 398 22.07 -13.85 -9.33
N GLN A 399 22.72 -13.63 -8.19
CA GLN A 399 22.07 -12.98 -7.03
C GLN A 399 21.98 -11.46 -7.25
N PRO A 400 20.84 -10.80 -6.91
CA PRO A 400 20.74 -9.35 -6.88
C PRO A 400 21.77 -8.67 -5.96
N PRO A 401 22.21 -7.42 -6.26
CA PRO A 401 21.95 -6.67 -7.49
C PRO A 401 22.81 -7.14 -8.66
N LEU A 402 22.27 -7.13 -9.88
CA LEU A 402 22.98 -7.63 -11.08
C LEU A 402 24.10 -6.70 -11.56
N TRP A 403 23.89 -5.39 -11.47
CA TRP A 403 24.87 -4.36 -11.85
C TRP A 403 24.98 -3.32 -10.74
N ASP A 404 26.16 -2.72 -10.61
CA ASP A 404 26.45 -1.81 -9.51
C ASP A 404 25.56 -0.55 -9.52
N GLY A 405 24.97 -0.25 -8.37
CA GLY A 405 23.98 0.81 -8.19
C GLY A 405 22.71 0.64 -9.03
N CYS A 406 22.34 -0.58 -9.43
CA CYS A 406 21.06 -0.88 -10.08
C CYS A 406 20.16 -1.73 -9.18
N ARG A 407 18.87 -1.42 -9.15
CA ARG A 407 17.86 -2.27 -8.48
C ARG A 407 17.51 -3.45 -9.38
N THR A 408 17.46 -4.66 -8.82
CA THR A 408 17.06 -5.89 -9.51
C THR A 408 15.83 -6.48 -8.83
N ILE A 409 14.86 -6.89 -9.64
CA ILE A 409 13.59 -7.47 -9.22
C ILE A 409 13.46 -8.83 -9.90
N ASP A 410 13.19 -9.85 -9.09
CA ASP A 410 12.94 -11.20 -9.56
C ASP A 410 11.45 -11.51 -9.45
N TYR A 411 10.90 -12.10 -10.51
CA TYR A 411 9.54 -12.64 -10.47
C TYR A 411 9.40 -13.86 -11.38
N THR A 412 8.52 -14.77 -11.01
CA THR A 412 8.30 -16.02 -11.73
C THR A 412 6.87 -16.08 -12.26
N LEU A 413 6.71 -16.41 -13.54
CA LEU A 413 5.41 -16.81 -14.06
C LEU A 413 5.18 -18.30 -13.77
N THR A 414 4.16 -18.56 -12.96
CA THR A 414 3.72 -19.87 -12.51
C THR A 414 3.28 -20.79 -13.67
N THR A 415 2.56 -20.27 -14.68
CA THR A 415 1.98 -21.02 -15.83
C THR A 415 2.98 -21.42 -16.94
N ASN A 416 4.26 -21.60 -16.64
CA ASN A 416 5.30 -22.11 -17.56
C ASN A 416 6.15 -21.10 -18.36
N ARG A 417 6.18 -19.80 -18.02
CA ARG A 417 7.15 -18.88 -18.67
C ARG A 417 8.48 -18.70 -17.93
N GLY A 418 8.65 -19.35 -16.79
CA GLY A 418 9.93 -19.37 -16.09
C GLY A 418 10.25 -18.05 -15.40
N PRO A 419 11.50 -17.89 -14.93
CA PRO A 419 11.89 -16.69 -14.20
C PRO A 419 12.08 -15.50 -15.14
N TYR A 420 11.64 -14.36 -14.66
CA TYR A 420 11.84 -13.05 -15.21
C TYR A 420 12.72 -12.24 -14.26
N ARG A 421 13.46 -11.31 -14.84
CA ARG A 421 14.26 -10.35 -14.10
C ARG A 421 14.10 -8.97 -14.70
N LEU A 422 13.67 -8.02 -13.87
CA LEU A 422 13.61 -6.60 -14.19
C LEU A 422 14.77 -5.89 -13.49
N VAL A 423 15.53 -5.08 -14.22
CA VAL A 423 16.65 -4.30 -13.67
C VAL A 423 16.46 -2.83 -13.99
N ILE A 424 16.40 -1.98 -12.97
CA ILE A 424 16.30 -0.53 -13.14
C ILE A 424 17.70 0.04 -13.27
N LEU A 425 18.03 0.53 -14.48
CA LEU A 425 19.34 1.09 -14.79
C LEU A 425 19.44 2.56 -14.37
N HIS A 426 18.33 3.29 -14.45
CA HIS A 426 18.21 4.73 -14.17
C HIS A 426 16.75 5.11 -13.89
N GLY A 427 16.50 6.17 -13.12
CA GLY A 427 15.16 6.69 -12.83
C GLY A 427 14.80 6.74 -11.34
N GLU A 428 15.59 6.14 -10.46
CA GLU A 428 15.34 6.11 -9.01
C GLU A 428 16.04 7.25 -8.24
N GLU A 429 16.91 8.00 -8.90
CA GLU A 429 17.71 9.05 -8.27
C GLU A 429 17.06 10.43 -8.36
N GLU A 430 17.56 11.35 -7.54
CA GLU A 430 17.07 12.73 -7.56
C GLU A 430 17.48 13.44 -8.85
N GLY A 431 16.52 14.06 -9.52
CA GLY A 431 16.77 14.81 -10.75
C GLY A 431 16.70 13.96 -12.02
N ASP A 432 16.59 12.63 -11.90
CA ASP A 432 16.32 11.75 -13.03
C ASP A 432 14.98 12.15 -13.68
N ASP A 433 15.06 12.53 -14.96
CA ASP A 433 13.92 12.96 -15.78
C ASP A 433 13.39 11.84 -16.70
N LEU A 434 14.06 10.70 -16.72
CA LEU A 434 13.65 9.50 -17.45
C LEU A 434 14.00 8.23 -16.67
N ALA A 435 13.30 7.15 -16.96
CA ALA A 435 13.58 5.81 -16.45
C ALA A 435 14.13 4.94 -17.57
N VAL A 436 15.11 4.09 -17.24
CA VAL A 436 15.66 3.05 -18.14
C VAL A 436 15.66 1.73 -17.41
N SER A 437 15.15 0.68 -18.05
CA SER A 437 15.16 -0.66 -17.47
C SER A 437 15.47 -1.75 -18.49
N ILE A 438 15.94 -2.88 -17.97
CA ILE A 438 16.13 -4.13 -18.69
C ILE A 438 15.13 -5.14 -18.17
N ILE A 439 14.47 -5.86 -19.07
CA ILE A 439 13.70 -7.06 -18.74
C ILE A 439 14.38 -8.24 -19.39
N MET A 440 14.60 -9.31 -18.63
CA MET A 440 15.09 -10.58 -19.13
C MET A 440 14.10 -11.69 -18.79
N ALA A 441 13.97 -12.66 -19.69
CA ALA A 441 13.12 -13.83 -19.47
C ALA A 441 13.86 -15.11 -19.86
N LYS A 442 13.67 -16.15 -19.04
CA LYS A 442 14.15 -17.51 -19.29
C LYS A 442 12.94 -18.44 -19.37
N PRO A 443 12.44 -18.78 -20.57
CA PRO A 443 11.29 -19.67 -20.68
C PRO A 443 11.65 -21.07 -20.17
N LYS A 444 10.66 -21.73 -19.56
CA LYS A 444 10.78 -23.13 -19.15
C LYS A 444 11.02 -24.03 -20.38
N PRO A 445 11.63 -25.22 -20.19
CA PRO A 445 12.01 -26.15 -21.26
C PRO A 445 10.87 -26.67 -22.15
N TRP A 446 9.61 -26.35 -21.85
CA TRP A 446 8.44 -26.77 -22.64
C TRP A 446 8.23 -25.93 -23.92
N GLY A 447 8.98 -24.83 -24.09
CA GLY A 447 9.08 -24.08 -25.36
C GLY A 447 10.45 -24.28 -26.03
N ASN A 448 10.72 -23.53 -27.11
CA ASN A 448 12.02 -23.53 -27.80
C ASN A 448 13.22 -23.09 -26.90
N GLY A 449 12.99 -22.87 -25.59
CA GLY A 449 14.01 -22.52 -24.60
C GLY A 449 14.67 -21.16 -24.81
N SER A 450 14.05 -20.26 -25.60
CA SER A 450 14.69 -19.02 -26.02
C SER A 450 14.79 -17.98 -24.89
N ALA A 451 16.00 -17.62 -24.46
CA ALA A 451 16.18 -16.52 -23.54
C ALA A 451 16.02 -15.17 -24.27
N SER A 452 15.38 -14.21 -23.62
CA SER A 452 15.16 -12.88 -24.19
C SER A 452 15.62 -11.76 -23.28
N ILE A 453 15.99 -10.63 -23.90
CA ILE A 453 16.40 -9.41 -23.23
C ILE A 453 15.78 -8.20 -23.95
N TYR A 454 15.23 -7.28 -23.18
CA TYR A 454 14.54 -6.09 -23.66
C TYR A 454 15.09 -4.86 -22.95
N LEU A 455 15.34 -3.78 -23.69
CA LEU A 455 15.67 -2.46 -23.17
C LEU A 455 14.49 -1.52 -23.36
N TYR A 456 14.13 -0.84 -22.27
CA TYR A 456 12.96 0.01 -22.16
C TYR A 456 13.34 1.40 -21.63
N THR A 457 12.65 2.46 -22.07
CA THR A 457 12.90 3.84 -21.63
C THR A 457 11.66 4.72 -21.63
N THR A 458 11.61 5.76 -20.79
CA THR A 458 10.64 6.87 -20.94
C THR A 458 11.17 8.07 -21.74
N GLU A 459 12.42 8.01 -22.23
CA GLU A 459 12.96 9.02 -23.13
C GLU A 459 12.02 9.28 -24.31
N ALA A 460 11.74 10.55 -24.60
CA ALA A 460 10.97 10.92 -25.78
C ALA A 460 11.81 10.63 -27.05
N PRO A 461 11.24 9.98 -28.08
CA PRO A 461 11.99 9.63 -29.26
C PRO A 461 12.47 10.88 -30.00
N GLN A 462 13.74 10.89 -30.42
CA GLN A 462 14.30 11.96 -31.24
C GLN A 462 13.63 11.99 -32.62
N PRO A 463 13.27 13.18 -33.17
CA PRO A 463 12.67 13.29 -34.49
C PRO A 463 13.54 12.64 -35.57
N GLY A 464 12.96 11.73 -36.35
CA GLY A 464 13.65 11.04 -37.44
C GLY A 464 14.53 9.86 -37.04
N GLY A 465 14.68 9.57 -35.74
CA GLY A 465 15.32 8.35 -35.25
C GLY A 465 14.39 7.13 -35.32
N SER A 466 14.95 5.93 -35.41
CA SER A 466 14.21 4.67 -35.25
C SER A 466 15.02 3.69 -34.40
N GLY A 467 14.33 2.80 -33.67
CA GLY A 467 14.97 1.84 -32.76
C GLY A 467 15.87 2.54 -31.74
N PRO A 468 17.06 1.97 -31.43
CA PRO A 468 18.05 2.55 -30.51
C PRO A 468 18.43 4.01 -30.81
N ALA A 469 18.57 4.37 -32.09
CA ALA A 469 18.96 5.72 -32.49
C ALA A 469 17.91 6.79 -32.14
N ALA A 470 16.66 6.40 -31.86
CA ALA A 470 15.63 7.31 -31.37
C ALA A 470 15.80 7.64 -29.88
N PHE A 471 16.60 6.87 -29.13
CA PHE A 471 16.73 6.95 -27.67
C PHE A 471 18.20 6.99 -27.21
N PRO A 472 18.98 7.99 -27.64
CA PRO A 472 20.43 8.03 -27.41
C PRO A 472 20.81 8.08 -25.92
N ARG A 473 19.99 8.71 -25.04
CA ARG A 473 20.30 8.75 -23.60
C ARG A 473 20.12 7.38 -22.97
N ALA A 474 19.04 6.68 -23.30
CA ALA A 474 18.80 5.32 -22.81
C ALA A 474 19.90 4.35 -23.23
N VAL A 475 20.35 4.44 -24.49
CA VAL A 475 21.47 3.64 -25.02
C VAL A 475 22.77 3.92 -24.26
N ALA A 476 23.10 5.21 -24.04
CA ALA A 476 24.30 5.58 -23.29
C ALA A 476 24.27 5.07 -21.84
N ILE A 477 23.11 5.12 -21.17
CA ILE A 477 22.92 4.56 -19.82
C ILE A 477 23.14 3.04 -19.83
N ALA A 478 22.57 2.33 -20.80
CA ALA A 478 22.74 0.88 -20.95
C ALA A 478 24.21 0.49 -21.14
N HIS A 479 24.96 1.19 -22.02
CA HIS A 479 26.41 0.97 -22.20
C HIS A 479 27.18 1.15 -20.90
N ASN A 480 26.90 2.22 -20.17
CA ASN A 480 27.60 2.53 -18.93
C ASN A 480 27.32 1.51 -17.82
N LYS A 481 26.05 1.14 -17.63
CA LYS A 481 25.63 0.25 -16.53
C LYS A 481 25.88 -1.23 -16.79
N MET A 482 25.68 -1.70 -18.03
CA MET A 482 25.74 -3.13 -18.35
C MET A 482 27.14 -3.63 -18.73
N GLY A 483 28.06 -2.72 -19.05
CA GLY A 483 29.39 -3.08 -19.55
C GLY A 483 29.31 -4.04 -20.74
N ASP A 484 30.07 -5.14 -20.71
CA ASP A 484 30.08 -6.12 -21.80
C ASP A 484 28.74 -6.87 -22.01
N ALA A 485 27.80 -6.81 -21.06
CA ALA A 485 26.49 -7.43 -21.22
C ALA A 485 25.61 -6.67 -22.23
N VAL A 486 25.94 -5.41 -22.53
CA VAL A 486 25.24 -4.60 -23.53
C VAL A 486 25.22 -5.28 -24.92
N ARG A 487 26.24 -6.12 -25.22
CA ARG A 487 26.34 -6.88 -26.48
C ARG A 487 25.21 -7.89 -26.70
N LEU A 488 24.44 -8.21 -25.67
CA LEU A 488 23.26 -9.08 -25.76
C LEU A 488 22.08 -8.39 -26.47
N LEU A 489 22.12 -7.06 -26.57
CA LEU A 489 21.18 -6.23 -27.31
C LEU A 489 21.87 -5.74 -28.58
N PRO A 490 21.49 -6.23 -29.77
CA PRO A 490 22.10 -5.77 -31.00
C PRO A 490 21.68 -4.33 -31.31
N ASN A 491 22.57 -3.61 -31.98
CA ASN A 491 22.34 -2.25 -32.51
C ASN A 491 22.18 -1.14 -31.46
N ILE A 492 22.52 -1.39 -30.18
CA ILE A 492 22.65 -0.33 -29.17
C ILE A 492 24.12 0.07 -28.98
#